data_AF-B6B393-F1
#
_entry.id   AF-B6B393-F1
#
_cell.length_a   1.000
_cell.length_b   1.000
_cell.length_c   1.000
_cell.angle_alpha   90.00
_cell.angle_beta   90.00
_cell.angle_gamma   90.00
#
_symmetry.space_group_name_H-M   'P 1'
#
loop_
_entity.id
_entity.type
_entity.pdbx_description
1 polymer ?
#
loop_
_entity_poly.entity_id
_entity_poly.type
_entity_poly.pdbx_seq_one_letter_code
_entity_poly.pdbx_strand_id
1 'polypeptide(L)'
;MQMHCYATNWMTTLDVKVAQVMADAAKSDLLVQMPNGNPKGTYFPRKRRSLFTARRFSISSGFTGVCDDWWRRGYAKNLAPDVAWLRGNFLEILTARFWPKRNFDVDKQVLHLLGRIGASKDDKTHLKQNLDFVEDWFGSFKKSIARNMHDFSYQELALGASQPFFHGVNQQFYIGPASDRTIFQTAMRVSPKDRMNSALYDEMLRISDARLLDLPLAKGAVFRAKKAKANPEELLERELAEYIQRHPI
;
A
#
# COMPACT_ATOMS: atom_id res chain seq x y z
N MET A 1 13.65 -14.39 7.39
CA MET A 1 12.32 -14.01 6.87
C MET A 1 12.46 -13.88 5.37
N GLN A 2 11.68 -14.61 4.58
CA GLN A 2 11.73 -14.47 3.12
C GLN A 2 10.93 -13.23 2.70
N MET A 3 11.50 -12.40 1.85
CA MET A 3 10.81 -11.25 1.28
C MET A 3 10.15 -11.63 -0.04
N HIS A 4 9.08 -10.91 -0.38
CA HIS A 4 8.32 -11.17 -1.60
C HIS A 4 8.02 -9.86 -2.31
N CYS A 5 8.32 -9.80 -3.60
CA CYS A 5 7.98 -8.66 -4.44
C CYS A 5 7.37 -9.15 -5.76
N TYR A 6 6.46 -8.38 -6.34
CA TYR A 6 5.76 -8.78 -7.56
C TYR A 6 5.52 -7.58 -8.47
N ALA A 7 5.46 -7.83 -9.78
CA ALA A 7 5.19 -6.78 -10.77
C ALA A 7 3.87 -7.02 -11.52
N THR A 8 2.86 -6.17 -11.31
CA THR A 8 1.58 -6.23 -12.03
C THR A 8 1.51 -5.32 -13.26
N ASN A 9 2.49 -4.47 -13.47
CA ASN A 9 2.60 -3.56 -14.60
C ASN A 9 4.06 -3.12 -14.78
N TRP A 10 4.32 -2.35 -15.83
CA TRP A 10 5.67 -1.84 -16.16
C TRP A 10 6.27 -0.92 -15.07
N MET A 11 5.47 -0.15 -14.33
CA MET A 11 6.02 0.63 -13.22
C MET A 11 6.54 -0.30 -12.12
N THR A 12 5.75 -1.31 -11.78
CA THR A 12 6.12 -2.25 -10.71
C THR A 12 7.27 -3.20 -11.09
N THR A 13 7.65 -3.30 -12.39
CA THR A 13 8.90 -3.99 -12.75
C THR A 13 10.12 -3.19 -12.35
N LEU A 14 10.04 -1.86 -12.38
CA LEU A 14 11.08 -0.99 -11.86
C LEU A 14 11.16 -1.08 -10.33
N ASP A 15 10.01 -1.14 -9.65
CA ASP A 15 9.97 -1.34 -8.19
C ASP A 15 10.62 -2.66 -7.76
N VAL A 16 10.46 -3.74 -8.54
CA VAL A 16 11.13 -5.03 -8.31
C VAL A 16 12.66 -4.88 -8.31
N LYS A 17 13.23 -4.07 -9.21
CA LYS A 17 14.69 -3.83 -9.26
C LYS A 17 15.19 -3.12 -8.01
N VAL A 18 14.45 -2.10 -7.56
CA VAL A 18 14.75 -1.40 -6.29
C VAL A 18 14.66 -2.38 -5.12
N ALA A 19 13.62 -3.21 -5.08
CA ALA A 19 13.44 -4.22 -4.04
C ALA A 19 14.58 -5.25 -4.00
N GLN A 20 15.12 -5.65 -5.15
CA GLN A 20 16.27 -6.55 -5.22
C GLN A 20 17.51 -5.92 -4.57
N VAL A 21 17.81 -4.66 -4.88
CA VAL A 21 18.94 -3.95 -4.25
C VAL A 21 18.74 -3.81 -2.73
N MET A 22 17.52 -3.53 -2.28
CA MET A 22 17.20 -3.51 -0.84
C MET A 22 17.37 -4.88 -0.20
N ALA A 23 17.02 -5.95 -0.91
CA ALA A 23 17.13 -7.31 -0.43
C ALA A 23 18.58 -7.75 -0.25
N ASP A 24 19.41 -7.45 -1.24
CA ASP A 24 20.83 -7.67 -1.21
C ASP A 24 21.45 -6.88 -0.03
N ALA A 25 21.09 -5.60 0.12
CA ALA A 25 21.54 -4.74 1.22
C ALA A 25 21.18 -5.30 2.61
N ALA A 26 20.00 -5.89 2.73
CA ALA A 26 19.50 -6.52 3.95
C ALA A 26 19.96 -7.98 4.13
N LYS A 27 20.80 -8.51 3.22
CA LYS A 27 21.26 -9.92 3.19
C LYS A 27 20.10 -10.90 3.37
N SER A 28 19.00 -10.64 2.67
CA SER A 28 17.74 -11.35 2.85
C SER A 28 17.23 -11.86 1.50
N ASP A 29 16.73 -13.10 1.47
CA ASP A 29 16.21 -13.70 0.25
C ASP A 29 14.95 -12.98 -0.25
N LEU A 30 14.92 -12.63 -1.54
CA LEU A 30 13.77 -12.04 -2.20
C LEU A 30 13.19 -13.00 -3.26
N LEU A 31 11.93 -13.41 -3.07
CA LEU A 31 11.17 -14.06 -4.12
C LEU A 31 10.50 -13.00 -5.01
N VAL A 32 11.05 -12.85 -6.21
CA VAL A 32 10.47 -12.01 -7.26
C VAL A 32 9.42 -12.80 -8.05
N GLN A 33 8.20 -12.28 -8.11
CA GLN A 33 7.10 -12.84 -8.90
C GLN A 33 6.79 -11.94 -10.09
N MET A 34 7.31 -12.31 -11.27
CA MET A 34 6.96 -11.71 -12.55
C MET A 34 6.38 -12.78 -13.50
N PRO A 35 5.17 -12.58 -14.07
CA PRO A 35 4.60 -13.53 -15.01
C PRO A 35 5.47 -13.69 -16.26
N ASN A 36 5.54 -14.90 -16.81
CA ASN A 36 6.32 -15.20 -18.01
C ASN A 36 5.98 -14.26 -19.17
N GLY A 37 7.00 -13.62 -19.74
CA GLY A 37 6.92 -12.84 -20.98
C GLY A 37 6.34 -11.42 -20.86
N ASN A 38 5.67 -11.03 -19.77
CA ASN A 38 5.17 -9.66 -19.58
C ASN A 38 4.70 -9.40 -18.12
N PRO A 39 4.97 -8.23 -17.51
CA PRO A 39 4.37 -7.84 -16.21
C PRO A 39 2.84 -7.71 -16.21
N LYS A 40 2.21 -7.59 -17.39
CA LYS A 40 0.75 -7.68 -17.57
C LYS A 40 0.22 -9.11 -17.72
N GLY A 41 1.10 -10.11 -17.62
CA GLY A 41 0.77 -11.52 -17.77
C GLY A 41 0.00 -12.11 -16.59
N THR A 42 -0.23 -13.42 -16.66
CA THR A 42 -0.99 -14.20 -15.66
C THR A 42 -0.31 -15.54 -15.40
N TYR A 43 -0.34 -15.99 -14.15
CA TYR A 43 0.10 -17.33 -13.73
C TYR A 43 -0.98 -18.40 -13.95
N PHE A 44 -2.16 -18.02 -14.43
CA PHE A 44 -3.17 -19.01 -14.81
C PHE A 44 -2.82 -19.62 -16.19
N PRO A 45 -2.75 -20.96 -16.33
CA PRO A 45 -2.53 -21.61 -17.62
C PRO A 45 -3.61 -21.28 -18.67
N ARG A 46 -4.81 -20.90 -18.22
CA ARG A 46 -5.92 -20.44 -19.07
C ARG A 46 -6.60 -19.27 -18.38
N LYS A 47 -6.84 -18.16 -19.10
CA LYS A 47 -7.52 -16.96 -18.56
C LYS A 47 -8.85 -17.29 -17.88
N ARG A 48 -9.62 -18.25 -18.41
CA ARG A 48 -10.89 -18.72 -17.83
C ARG A 48 -10.77 -19.29 -16.41
N ARG A 49 -9.58 -19.73 -15.97
CA ARG A 49 -9.36 -20.22 -14.58
C ARG A 49 -9.42 -19.12 -13.53
N SER A 50 -9.16 -17.86 -13.89
CA SER A 50 -9.35 -16.75 -12.95
C SER A 50 -10.83 -16.56 -12.59
N LEU A 51 -11.73 -16.78 -13.55
CA LEU A 51 -13.18 -16.73 -13.33
C LEU A 51 -13.65 -17.80 -12.33
N PHE A 52 -13.09 -19.00 -12.39
CA PHE A 52 -13.39 -20.04 -11.40
C PHE A 52 -12.91 -19.67 -9.99
N THR A 53 -11.77 -19.00 -9.89
CA THR A 53 -11.23 -18.52 -8.61
C THR A 53 -12.14 -17.44 -8.01
N ALA A 54 -12.55 -16.46 -8.82
CA ALA A 54 -13.51 -15.44 -8.41
C ALA A 54 -14.87 -16.05 -8.00
N ARG A 55 -15.37 -17.04 -8.76
CA ARG A 55 -16.61 -17.76 -8.41
C ARG A 55 -16.48 -18.53 -7.10
N ARG A 56 -15.38 -19.26 -6.89
CA ARG A 56 -15.12 -19.98 -5.63
C ARG A 56 -15.11 -19.02 -4.46
N PHE A 57 -14.41 -17.89 -4.60
CA PHE A 57 -14.40 -16.83 -3.60
C PHE A 57 -15.83 -16.36 -3.27
N SER A 58 -16.63 -16.03 -4.30
CA SER A 58 -18.01 -15.57 -4.10
C SER A 58 -18.90 -16.59 -3.41
N ILE A 59 -18.79 -17.87 -3.77
CA ILE A 59 -19.54 -18.95 -3.11
C ILE A 59 -19.09 -19.11 -1.65
N SER A 60 -17.79 -19.09 -1.39
CA SER A 60 -17.24 -19.34 -0.05
C SER A 60 -17.47 -18.19 0.94
N SER A 61 -17.63 -16.96 0.44
CA SER A 61 -17.64 -15.75 1.27
C SER A 61 -18.96 -14.98 1.22
N GLY A 62 -19.84 -15.29 0.26
CA GLY A 62 -21.06 -14.51 0.00
C GLY A 62 -20.82 -13.16 -0.68
N PHE A 63 -19.57 -12.76 -0.94
CA PHE A 63 -19.23 -11.48 -1.56
C PHE A 63 -19.09 -11.58 -3.09
N THR A 64 -19.68 -10.63 -3.82
CA THR A 64 -19.52 -10.50 -5.28
C THR A 64 -18.55 -9.38 -5.63
N GLY A 65 -17.88 -9.48 -6.78
CA GLY A 65 -17.04 -8.39 -7.31
C GLY A 65 -15.61 -8.33 -6.77
N VAL A 66 -15.13 -9.37 -6.09
CA VAL A 66 -13.84 -9.29 -5.38
C VAL A 66 -12.83 -10.36 -5.72
N CYS A 67 -11.55 -10.02 -5.51
CA CYS A 67 -10.34 -10.37 -6.27
C CYS A 67 -9.92 -9.22 -7.19
N ASP A 68 -9.10 -8.31 -6.67
CA ASP A 68 -8.35 -7.31 -7.47
C ASP A 68 -7.52 -7.97 -8.60
N ASP A 69 -6.87 -7.14 -9.40
CA ASP A 69 -6.08 -7.59 -10.55
C ASP A 69 -4.95 -8.57 -10.16
N TRP A 70 -4.44 -8.47 -8.94
CA TRP A 70 -3.40 -9.36 -8.42
C TRP A 70 -3.96 -10.77 -8.22
N TRP A 71 -5.14 -10.91 -7.64
CA TRP A 71 -5.81 -12.21 -7.51
C TRP A 71 -6.17 -12.83 -8.86
N ARG A 72 -6.71 -12.02 -9.78
CA ARG A 72 -7.15 -12.48 -11.12
C ARG A 72 -6.00 -12.96 -12.01
N ARG A 73 -4.77 -12.57 -11.68
CA ARG A 73 -3.55 -13.01 -12.36
C ARG A 73 -2.86 -14.19 -11.68
N GLY A 74 -3.37 -14.64 -10.54
CA GLY A 74 -2.93 -15.87 -9.91
C GLY A 74 -1.61 -15.75 -9.14
N TYR A 75 -1.20 -14.55 -8.73
CA TYR A 75 0.02 -14.34 -7.93
C TYR A 75 0.01 -15.16 -6.63
N ALA A 76 -1.16 -15.29 -6.02
CA ALA A 76 -1.33 -16.08 -4.81
C ALA A 76 -0.93 -17.56 -4.93
N LYS A 77 -0.87 -18.11 -6.14
CA LYS A 77 -0.46 -19.51 -6.36
C LYS A 77 1.02 -19.77 -6.13
N ASN A 78 1.84 -18.73 -6.20
CA ASN A 78 3.28 -18.82 -6.00
C ASN A 78 3.69 -18.42 -4.58
N LEU A 79 2.71 -18.18 -3.70
CA LEU A 79 2.98 -17.93 -2.30
C LEU A 79 3.25 -19.27 -1.60
N ALA A 80 4.26 -19.30 -0.75
CA ALA A 80 4.56 -20.45 0.09
C ALA A 80 3.32 -20.82 0.93
N PRO A 81 2.89 -22.09 0.95
CA PRO A 81 1.81 -22.57 1.83
C PRO A 81 2.23 -22.49 3.29
N ASP A 82 1.25 -22.52 4.21
CA ASP A 82 1.46 -22.72 5.65
C ASP A 82 2.36 -21.70 6.38
N VAL A 83 2.50 -20.49 5.82
CA VAL A 83 3.21 -19.37 6.47
C VAL A 83 2.26 -18.21 6.77
N ALA A 84 2.56 -17.49 7.85
CA ALA A 84 1.93 -16.21 8.14
C ALA A 84 2.61 -15.12 7.29
N TRP A 85 1.80 -14.36 6.55
CA TRP A 85 2.31 -13.31 5.67
C TRP A 85 2.35 -11.97 6.40
N LEU A 86 3.43 -11.22 6.30
CA LEU A 86 3.43 -9.81 6.70
C LEU A 86 3.14 -8.96 5.45
N ARG A 87 1.94 -8.41 5.35
CA ARG A 87 1.47 -7.65 4.18
C ARG A 87 0.57 -6.51 4.60
N GLY A 88 0.87 -5.30 4.16
CA GLY A 88 0.00 -4.14 4.40
C GLY A 88 0.73 -2.84 4.12
N ASN A 89 -0.03 -1.77 3.96
CA ASN A 89 0.52 -0.50 3.49
C ASN A 89 0.93 0.38 4.68
N PHE A 90 2.10 0.10 5.24
CA PHE A 90 2.66 0.86 6.35
C PHE A 90 3.01 2.31 5.99
N LEU A 91 3.49 2.48 4.75
CA LEU A 91 3.89 3.77 4.18
C LEU A 91 2.76 4.80 4.27
N GLU A 92 1.51 4.38 4.12
CA GLU A 92 0.37 5.30 4.07
C GLU A 92 0.12 6.03 5.39
N ILE A 93 0.29 5.36 6.53
CA ILE A 93 0.13 5.96 7.86
C ILE A 93 1.29 6.91 8.17
N LEU A 94 2.52 6.52 7.81
CA LEU A 94 3.71 7.35 8.03
C LEU A 94 3.77 8.56 7.10
N THR A 95 3.27 8.44 5.87
CA THR A 95 3.35 9.49 4.84
C THR A 95 2.08 10.32 4.72
N ALA A 96 0.99 9.95 5.40
CA ALA A 96 -0.29 10.65 5.31
C ALA A 96 -0.79 10.86 3.85
N ARG A 97 -0.37 10.00 2.91
CA ARG A 97 -0.43 10.29 1.46
C ARG A 97 -1.84 10.32 0.86
N PHE A 98 -2.83 9.77 1.55
CA PHE A 98 -4.24 9.79 1.11
C PHE A 98 -5.00 11.01 1.61
N TRP A 99 -4.39 11.81 2.47
CA TRP A 99 -4.97 13.08 2.82
C TRP A 99 -4.73 14.11 1.72
N PRO A 100 -5.74 14.93 1.41
CA PRO A 100 -5.56 16.04 0.50
C PRO A 100 -4.49 16.99 1.04
N LYS A 101 -3.52 17.36 0.19
CA LYS A 101 -2.50 18.37 0.53
C LYS A 101 -3.09 19.79 0.71
N ARG A 102 -4.38 19.96 0.43
CA ARG A 102 -5.09 21.23 0.58
C ARG A 102 -5.59 21.34 2.01
N ASN A 103 -5.50 22.54 2.60
CA ASN A 103 -6.18 22.81 3.86
C ASN A 103 -7.69 22.79 3.63
N PHE A 104 -8.35 21.82 4.24
CA PHE A 104 -9.80 21.69 4.24
C PHE A 104 -10.36 22.23 5.56
N ASP A 105 -11.53 22.87 5.48
CA ASP A 105 -12.40 23.09 6.64
C ASP A 105 -12.89 21.73 7.19
N VAL A 106 -13.43 21.73 8.40
CA VAL A 106 -13.86 20.51 9.09
C VAL A 106 -14.85 19.71 8.25
N ASP A 107 -15.85 20.37 7.67
CA ASP A 107 -16.89 19.74 6.84
C ASP A 107 -16.29 18.99 5.64
N LYS A 108 -15.35 19.60 4.91
CA LYS A 108 -14.66 18.93 3.80
C LYS A 108 -13.76 17.78 4.28
N GLN A 109 -13.18 17.86 5.47
CA GLN A 109 -12.44 16.75 6.05
C GLN A 109 -13.37 15.57 6.38
N VAL A 110 -14.54 15.83 6.96
CA VAL A 110 -15.57 14.81 7.20
C VAL A 110 -16.05 14.19 5.90
N LEU A 111 -16.38 15.01 4.89
CA LEU A 111 -16.80 14.53 3.57
C LEU A 111 -15.71 13.69 2.87
N HIS A 112 -14.43 14.03 3.07
CA HIS A 112 -13.33 13.22 2.56
C HIS A 112 -13.28 11.87 3.28
N LEU A 113 -13.37 11.86 4.62
CA LEU A 113 -13.42 10.65 5.43
C LEU A 113 -14.58 9.73 5.02
N LEU A 114 -15.80 10.26 4.91
CA LEU A 114 -16.98 9.50 4.48
C LEU A 114 -16.81 8.88 3.10
N GLY A 115 -16.26 9.65 2.15
CA GLY A 115 -15.93 9.13 0.82
C GLY A 115 -14.89 8.02 0.83
N ARG A 116 -13.94 8.05 1.77
CA ARG A 116 -12.90 7.01 1.92
C ARG A 116 -13.46 5.71 2.47
N ILE A 117 -14.32 5.77 3.48
CA ILE A 117 -14.94 4.59 4.08
C ILE A 117 -16.07 3.98 3.22
N GLY A 118 -16.31 4.51 2.02
CA GLY A 118 -17.32 3.99 1.09
C GLY A 118 -18.75 4.34 1.47
N ALA A 119 -18.96 5.28 2.40
CA ALA A 119 -20.27 5.86 2.66
C ALA A 119 -20.61 6.82 1.51
N SER A 120 -21.48 6.38 0.60
CA SER A 120 -21.77 7.07 -0.66
C SER A 120 -22.26 8.52 -0.44
N LYS A 121 -21.77 9.43 -1.27
CA LYS A 121 -22.11 10.87 -1.27
C LYS A 121 -23.37 11.19 -2.09
N ASP A 122 -23.85 10.24 -2.88
CA ASP A 122 -24.83 10.52 -3.94
C ASP A 122 -26.28 10.58 -3.41
N ASP A 123 -26.57 9.94 -2.28
CA ASP A 123 -27.84 10.09 -1.57
C ASP A 123 -27.69 11.18 -0.48
N LYS A 124 -28.33 12.33 -0.69
CA LYS A 124 -28.26 13.48 0.22
C LYS A 124 -28.85 13.17 1.61
N THR A 125 -29.85 12.30 1.69
CA THR A 125 -30.49 11.91 2.96
C THR A 125 -29.54 11.02 3.75
N HIS A 126 -28.97 10.02 3.08
CA HIS A 126 -27.98 9.12 3.66
C HIS A 126 -26.70 9.86 4.06
N LEU A 127 -26.25 10.80 3.22
CA LEU A 127 -25.11 11.67 3.52
C LEU A 127 -25.36 12.49 4.79
N LYS A 128 -26.53 13.12 4.93
CA LYS A 128 -26.89 13.88 6.14
C LYS A 128 -26.88 12.98 7.38
N GLN A 129 -27.52 11.82 7.32
CA GLN A 129 -27.53 10.86 8.43
C GLN A 129 -26.12 10.43 8.85
N ASN A 130 -25.23 10.19 7.88
CA ASN A 130 -23.84 9.85 8.16
C ASN A 130 -23.05 11.03 8.73
N LEU A 131 -23.31 12.26 8.28
CA LEU A 131 -22.71 13.47 8.84
C LEU A 131 -23.13 13.66 10.29
N ASP A 132 -24.45 13.61 10.57
CA ASP A 132 -25.00 13.73 11.91
C ASP A 132 -24.40 12.66 12.84
N PHE A 133 -24.32 11.40 12.38
CA PHE A 133 -23.70 10.30 13.13
C PHE A 133 -22.20 10.54 13.40
N VAL A 134 -21.45 11.01 12.41
CA VAL A 134 -20.02 11.30 12.58
C VAL A 134 -19.80 12.48 13.51
N GLU A 135 -20.62 13.53 13.44
CA GLU A 135 -20.58 14.67 14.36
C GLU A 135 -20.89 14.24 15.80
N ASP A 136 -21.95 13.47 16.02
CA ASP A 136 -22.30 12.92 17.33
C ASP A 136 -21.20 12.02 17.89
N TRP A 137 -20.65 11.15 17.05
CA TRP A 137 -19.55 10.28 17.43
C TRP A 137 -18.30 11.09 17.79
N PHE A 138 -17.96 12.13 17.03
CA PHE A 138 -16.87 13.03 17.36
C PHE A 138 -17.12 13.83 18.65
N GLY A 139 -18.36 14.26 18.89
CA GLY A 139 -18.79 14.90 20.13
C GLY A 139 -18.71 13.98 21.35
N SER A 140 -18.76 12.66 21.16
CA SER A 140 -18.68 11.69 22.26
C SER A 140 -17.28 11.57 22.89
N PHE A 141 -16.23 12.06 22.22
CA PHE A 141 -14.87 11.97 22.75
C PHE A 141 -14.62 13.01 23.85
N LYS A 142 -14.10 12.55 25.00
CA LYS A 142 -13.71 13.42 26.13
C LYS A 142 -12.59 14.43 25.81
N LYS A 143 -11.89 14.24 24.70
CA LYS A 143 -10.81 15.11 24.22
C LYS A 143 -11.08 15.47 22.77
N SER A 144 -10.80 16.70 22.37
CA SER A 144 -10.91 17.10 20.97
C SER A 144 -10.01 16.23 20.09
N ILE A 145 -10.62 15.53 19.14
CA ILE A 145 -9.93 14.68 18.16
C ILE A 145 -9.80 15.34 16.79
N ALA A 146 -10.20 16.62 16.65
CA ALA A 146 -10.18 17.36 15.39
C ALA A 146 -8.80 17.32 14.70
N ARG A 147 -7.72 17.35 15.48
CA ARG A 147 -6.33 17.29 14.99
C ARG A 147 -5.94 15.91 14.43
N ASN A 148 -6.67 14.87 14.79
CA ASN A 148 -6.40 13.47 14.45
C ASN A 148 -7.46 12.88 13.51
N MET A 149 -8.39 13.70 12.99
CA MET A 149 -9.45 13.24 12.05
C MET A 149 -8.88 12.50 10.85
N HIS A 150 -7.70 12.95 10.39
CA HIS A 150 -6.87 12.29 9.40
C HIS A 150 -6.70 10.79 9.64
N ASP A 151 -6.35 10.41 10.87
CA ASP A 151 -5.90 9.05 11.19
C ASP A 151 -7.05 8.02 11.12
N PHE A 152 -8.29 8.48 11.24
CA PHE A 152 -9.47 7.63 11.07
C PHE A 152 -9.67 7.17 9.63
N SER A 153 -9.13 7.88 8.64
CA SER A 153 -9.17 7.44 7.23
C SER A 153 -8.34 6.18 6.96
N TYR A 154 -7.41 5.85 7.85
CA TYR A 154 -6.57 4.65 7.75
C TYR A 154 -7.14 3.46 8.52
N GLN A 155 -8.35 3.56 9.09
CA GLN A 155 -9.01 2.43 9.74
C GLN A 155 -9.16 1.25 8.77
N GLU A 156 -9.36 1.51 7.48
CA GLU A 156 -9.36 0.49 6.42
C GLU A 156 -8.03 -0.29 6.29
N LEU A 157 -6.90 0.24 6.77
CA LEU A 157 -5.63 -0.48 6.83
C LEU A 157 -5.55 -1.41 8.04
N ALA A 158 -6.39 -1.18 9.06
CA ALA A 158 -6.58 -2.05 10.20
C ALA A 158 -7.79 -2.99 10.02
N LEU A 159 -8.77 -2.60 9.19
CA LEU A 159 -9.94 -3.38 8.84
C LEU A 159 -9.59 -4.24 7.63
N GLY A 160 -9.45 -5.53 7.86
CA GLY A 160 -9.00 -6.50 6.88
C GLY A 160 -9.98 -6.73 5.73
N ALA A 161 -10.53 -5.72 5.05
CA ALA A 161 -11.41 -5.94 3.89
C ALA A 161 -10.71 -6.82 2.82
N SER A 162 -9.38 -6.73 2.70
CA SER A 162 -8.61 -7.60 1.80
C SER A 162 -8.21 -8.96 2.39
N GLN A 163 -8.44 -9.19 3.67
CA GLN A 163 -8.11 -10.44 4.37
C GLN A 163 -9.08 -11.58 4.06
N PRO A 164 -10.41 -11.38 3.98
CA PRO A 164 -11.32 -12.35 3.39
C PRO A 164 -10.97 -12.71 1.96
N PHE A 165 -10.47 -11.76 1.13
CA PHE A 165 -10.00 -12.10 -0.23
C PHE A 165 -8.76 -12.99 -0.16
N PHE A 166 -7.87 -12.70 0.78
CA PHE A 166 -6.69 -13.52 1.02
C PHE A 166 -7.08 -14.93 1.40
N HIS A 167 -7.75 -15.05 2.55
CA HIS A 167 -8.21 -16.33 3.06
C HIS A 167 -9.11 -17.10 2.09
N GLY A 168 -10.06 -16.44 1.42
CA GLY A 168 -11.00 -17.11 0.51
C GLY A 168 -10.36 -17.66 -0.76
N VAL A 169 -9.22 -17.11 -1.21
CA VAL A 169 -8.55 -17.54 -2.44
C VAL A 169 -7.36 -18.48 -2.17
N ASN A 170 -6.57 -18.22 -1.13
CA ASN A 170 -5.37 -19.01 -0.84
C ASN A 170 -5.41 -19.77 0.50
N GLN A 171 -6.47 -19.62 1.30
CA GLN A 171 -6.61 -20.20 2.64
C GLN A 171 -5.52 -19.76 3.65
N GLN A 172 -4.81 -18.67 3.35
CA GLN A 172 -3.75 -18.14 4.20
C GLN A 172 -4.24 -16.93 4.99
N PHE A 173 -3.42 -16.53 5.95
CA PHE A 173 -3.62 -15.34 6.76
C PHE A 173 -2.43 -14.40 6.56
N TYR A 174 -2.68 -13.09 6.59
CA TYR A 174 -1.62 -12.10 6.66
C TYR A 174 -1.83 -11.14 7.83
N ILE A 175 -0.75 -10.60 8.36
CA ILE A 175 -0.76 -9.57 9.39
C ILE A 175 -0.36 -8.27 8.68
N GLY A 176 -1.15 -7.22 8.89
CA GLY A 176 -0.75 -5.88 8.49
C GLY A 176 0.40 -5.41 9.38
N PRO A 177 1.52 -4.87 8.85
CA PRO A 177 2.53 -4.23 9.69
C PRO A 177 1.92 -3.11 10.55
N ALA A 178 0.90 -2.43 10.01
CA ALA A 178 0.12 -1.42 10.71
C ALA A 178 -0.74 -1.98 11.85
N SER A 179 -0.92 -3.30 11.99
CA SER A 179 -1.62 -3.88 13.13
C SER A 179 -0.83 -3.76 14.44
N ASP A 180 0.43 -3.30 14.39
CA ASP A 180 1.18 -2.92 15.59
C ASP A 180 0.70 -1.56 16.12
N ARG A 181 0.23 -1.57 17.37
CA ARG A 181 -0.27 -0.38 18.07
C ARG A 181 0.79 0.71 18.22
N THR A 182 2.05 0.33 18.44
CA THR A 182 3.17 1.24 18.65
C THR A 182 3.41 2.10 17.42
N ILE A 183 3.31 1.49 16.25
CA ILE A 183 3.45 2.15 14.96
C ILE A 183 2.39 3.23 14.80
N PHE A 184 1.11 2.89 15.02
CA PHE A 184 0.02 3.85 14.92
C PHE A 184 0.20 4.99 15.91
N GLN A 185 0.46 4.66 17.18
CA GLN A 185 0.66 5.66 18.23
C GLN A 185 1.83 6.60 17.94
N THR A 186 2.92 6.08 17.36
CA THR A 186 4.08 6.89 16.99
C THR A 186 3.75 7.81 15.82
N ALA A 187 3.11 7.29 14.77
CA ALA A 187 2.69 8.11 13.63
C ALA A 187 1.70 9.21 14.03
N MET A 188 0.76 8.92 14.93
CA MET A 188 -0.22 9.88 15.45
C MET A 188 0.39 10.99 16.32
N ARG A 189 1.62 10.84 16.81
CA ARG A 189 2.34 11.92 17.51
C ARG A 189 2.88 12.97 16.55
N VAL A 190 2.96 12.67 15.26
CA VAL A 190 3.46 13.58 14.23
C VAL A 190 2.29 14.16 13.45
N SER A 191 2.33 15.46 13.21
CA SER A 191 1.27 16.14 12.48
C SER A 191 1.09 15.53 11.08
N PRO A 192 -0.15 15.44 10.56
CA PRO A 192 -0.38 15.00 9.18
C PRO A 192 0.41 15.82 8.16
N LYS A 193 0.62 17.11 8.42
CA LYS A 193 1.39 18.01 7.55
C LYS A 193 2.85 17.56 7.41
N ASP A 194 3.51 17.21 8.50
CA ASP A 194 4.90 16.78 8.47
C ASP A 194 5.03 15.38 7.84
N ARG A 195 4.06 14.50 8.12
CA ARG A 195 3.95 13.19 7.47
C ARG A 195 3.78 13.32 5.94
N MET A 196 2.91 14.21 5.47
CA MET A 196 2.66 14.47 4.03
C MET A 196 3.90 15.00 3.29
N ASN A 197 4.82 15.63 4.01
CA ASN A 197 6.10 16.10 3.48
C ASN A 197 7.20 15.04 3.58
N SER A 198 6.86 13.81 3.96
CA SER A 198 7.77 12.69 4.18
C SER A 198 8.74 12.89 5.34
N ALA A 199 8.58 13.92 6.19
CA ALA A 199 9.54 14.20 7.26
C ALA A 199 9.68 13.04 8.25
N LEU A 200 8.55 12.45 8.67
CA LEU A 200 8.57 11.25 9.52
C LEU A 200 9.16 10.05 8.78
N TYR A 201 8.81 9.85 7.51
CA TYR A 201 9.31 8.74 6.71
C TYR A 201 10.84 8.81 6.55
N ASP A 202 11.36 9.98 6.18
CA ASP A 202 12.79 10.20 5.98
C ASP A 202 13.56 10.07 7.30
N GLU A 203 12.98 10.53 8.41
CA GLU A 203 13.59 10.34 9.74
C GLU A 203 13.62 8.86 10.14
N MET A 204 12.56 8.10 9.88
CA MET A 204 12.55 6.66 10.13
C MET A 204 13.58 5.92 9.27
N LEU A 205 13.76 6.31 8.01
CA LEU A 205 14.84 5.80 7.16
C LEU A 205 16.21 6.18 7.72
N ARG A 206 16.43 7.43 8.12
CA ARG A 206 17.69 7.89 8.72
C ARG A 206 18.09 7.09 9.96
N ILE A 207 17.13 6.82 10.85
CA ILE A 207 17.35 6.05 12.09
C ILE A 207 17.63 4.58 11.78
N SER A 208 16.95 4.01 10.80
CA SER A 208 17.10 2.59 10.44
C SER A 208 18.37 2.33 9.64
N ASP A 209 18.52 3.01 8.51
CA ASP A 209 19.71 3.00 7.67
C ASP A 209 19.69 4.22 6.74
N ALA A 210 20.53 5.22 7.04
CA ALA A 210 20.58 6.47 6.29
C ALA A 210 20.91 6.29 4.80
N ARG A 211 21.54 5.17 4.40
CA ARG A 211 21.82 4.87 2.98
C ARG A 211 20.52 4.73 2.18
N LEU A 212 19.43 4.30 2.81
CA LEU A 212 18.12 4.16 2.16
C LEU A 212 17.55 5.50 1.66
N LEU A 213 18.02 6.64 2.18
CA LEU A 213 17.63 7.96 1.69
C LEU A 213 18.22 8.26 0.30
N ASP A 214 19.36 7.68 -0.04
CA ASP A 214 20.05 7.86 -1.32
C ASP A 214 19.59 6.87 -2.39
N LEU A 215 18.79 5.87 -2.01
CA LEU A 215 18.32 4.82 -2.91
C LEU A 215 17.39 5.41 -3.99
N PRO A 216 17.74 5.27 -5.28
CA PRO A 216 16.90 5.79 -6.34
C PRO A 216 15.59 4.99 -6.45
N LEU A 217 14.47 5.71 -6.38
CA LEU A 217 13.13 5.13 -6.50
C LEU A 217 12.58 5.24 -7.93
N ALA A 218 11.82 4.23 -8.36
CA ALA A 218 11.27 4.12 -9.71
C ALA A 218 10.53 5.38 -10.19
N LYS A 219 9.66 5.94 -9.34
CA LYS A 219 8.90 7.17 -9.67
C LYS A 219 9.82 8.36 -9.97
N GLY A 220 10.91 8.51 -9.21
CA GLY A 220 11.89 9.58 -9.41
C GLY A 220 12.64 9.41 -10.72
N ALA A 221 13.10 8.19 -11.00
CA ALA A 221 13.77 7.85 -12.25
C ALA A 221 12.86 8.09 -13.47
N VAL A 222 11.59 7.66 -13.43
CA VAL A 222 10.63 7.90 -14.52
C VAL A 222 10.42 9.38 -14.78
N PHE A 223 10.31 10.19 -13.74
CA PHE A 223 10.16 11.64 -13.88
C PHE A 223 11.41 12.28 -14.53
N ARG A 224 12.60 11.92 -14.05
CA ARG A 224 13.88 12.42 -14.61
C ARG A 224 14.08 11.96 -16.06
N ALA A 225 13.81 10.69 -16.36
CA ALA A 225 13.91 10.12 -17.70
C ALA A 225 12.98 10.83 -18.69
N LYS A 226 11.74 11.12 -18.28
CA LYS A 226 10.79 11.90 -19.10
C LYS A 226 11.34 13.29 -19.42
N LYS A 227 11.94 13.99 -18.45
CA LYS A 227 12.55 15.31 -18.64
C LYS A 227 13.77 15.24 -19.58
N ALA A 228 14.56 14.18 -19.47
CA ALA A 228 15.77 13.94 -20.25
C ALA A 228 15.51 13.26 -21.62
N LYS A 229 14.25 12.89 -21.94
CA LYS A 229 13.89 12.06 -23.11
C LYS A 229 14.70 10.75 -23.20
N ALA A 230 14.98 10.15 -22.05
CA ALA A 230 15.73 8.90 -21.92
C ALA A 230 14.80 7.72 -21.59
N ASN A 231 15.32 6.49 -21.72
CA ASN A 231 14.63 5.29 -21.24
C ASN A 231 14.64 5.27 -19.70
N PRO A 232 13.46 5.22 -19.03
CA PRO A 232 13.38 5.16 -17.57
C PRO A 232 14.05 3.94 -16.93
N GLU A 233 14.04 2.81 -17.63
CA GLU A 233 14.60 1.57 -17.13
C GLU A 233 16.13 1.63 -17.09
N GLU A 234 16.75 2.02 -18.21
CA GLU A 234 18.20 2.22 -18.31
C GLU A 234 18.69 3.29 -17.32
N LEU A 235 17.92 4.37 -17.16
CA LEU A 235 18.26 5.41 -16.18
C LEU A 235 18.26 4.86 -14.75
N LEU A 236 17.21 4.12 -14.37
CA LEU A 236 17.11 3.55 -13.03
C LEU A 236 18.22 2.53 -12.77
N GLU A 237 18.53 1.66 -13.73
CA GLU A 237 19.62 0.69 -13.60
C GLU A 237 20.97 1.37 -13.38
N ARG A 238 21.25 2.44 -14.14
CA ARG A 238 22.47 3.22 -13.94
C ARG A 238 22.52 3.85 -12.56
N GLU A 239 21.43 4.50 -12.12
CA GLU A 239 21.37 5.12 -10.80
C GLU A 239 21.51 4.08 -9.66
N LEU A 240 20.93 2.88 -9.83
CA LEU A 240 21.07 1.78 -8.87
C LEU A 240 22.51 1.25 -8.83
N ALA A 241 23.17 1.11 -9.99
CA ALA A 241 24.58 0.71 -10.05
C ALA A 241 25.49 1.74 -9.36
N GLU A 242 25.27 3.03 -9.60
CA GLU A 242 25.96 4.13 -8.92
C GLU A 242 25.70 4.13 -7.41
N TYR A 243 24.49 3.80 -6.98
CA TYR A 243 24.15 3.65 -5.57
C TYR A 243 24.93 2.49 -4.93
N ILE A 244 24.95 1.31 -5.55
CA ILE A 244 25.67 0.13 -5.04
C ILE A 244 27.18 0.40 -4.93
N GLN A 245 27.76 1.13 -5.89
CA GLN A 245 29.17 1.52 -5.83
C GLN A 245 29.48 2.47 -4.66
N ARG A 246 28.58 3.42 -4.37
CA ARG A 246 28.73 4.37 -3.25
C ARG A 246 28.48 3.71 -1.89
N HIS A 247 27.63 2.69 -1.86
CA HIS A 247 27.19 2.00 -0.65
C HIS A 247 27.42 0.49 -0.80
N PRO A 248 28.68 0.01 -0.72
CA PRO A 248 28.96 -1.42 -0.82
C PRO A 248 28.14 -2.18 0.23
N ILE A 249 27.40 -3.17 -0.27
CA ILE A 249 26.46 -4.03 0.45
C ILE A 249 27.21 -5.21 1.09
#